data_AF-A0A1Y3B1P6-F1
#
_entry.id   AF-A0A1Y3B1P6-F1
#
_cell.length_a   1.000
_cell.length_b   1.000
_cell.length_c   1.000
_cell.angle_alpha   90.00
_cell.angle_beta   90.00
_cell.angle_gamma   90.00
#
_symmetry.space_group_name_H-M   'P 1'
#
loop_
_entity.id
_entity.type
_entity.pdbx_description
1 polymer ?
#
loop_
_entity_poly.entity_id
_entity_poly.type
_entity_poly.pdbx_seq_one_letter_code
_entity_poly.pdbx_strand_id
1 'polypeptide(L)'
;IPKINILSIDQNEFTVSEDEFESIPLDTSRVPLVTSYTKIGSKFVVDATWEEEQASVGTISVAFVPPDQIILMKKIRHGSISTESFPLLFERATKFGLELSRKFDEKIRQCKTLKTGGRITFSINN
;
A
#
# COMPACT_ATOMS: atom_id res chain seq x y z
N ILE A 1 -3.24 -9.75 -16.05
CA ILE A 1 -2.25 -10.11 -17.10
C ILE A 1 -2.93 -11.14 -17.99
N PRO A 2 -2.94 -10.97 -19.32
CA PRO A 2 -3.59 -11.94 -20.20
C PRO A 2 -2.92 -13.31 -20.05
N LYS A 3 -3.72 -14.38 -20.09
CA LYS A 3 -3.17 -15.73 -20.00
C LYS A 3 -2.50 -16.11 -21.32
N ILE A 4 -1.24 -16.54 -21.23
CA ILE A 4 -0.44 -16.98 -22.38
C ILE A 4 -0.21 -18.48 -22.25
N ASN A 5 -0.54 -19.22 -23.29
CA ASN A 5 -0.25 -20.65 -23.41
C ASN A 5 0.93 -20.82 -24.37
N ILE A 6 2.01 -21.43 -23.90
CA ILE A 6 3.18 -21.72 -24.73
C ILE A 6 2.94 -23.06 -25.42
N LEU A 7 2.92 -23.07 -26.75
CA LEU A 7 2.67 -24.28 -27.55
C LEU A 7 3.98 -25.02 -27.85
N SER A 8 5.03 -24.26 -28.20
CA SER A 8 6.36 -24.79 -28.50
C SER A 8 7.44 -23.77 -28.16
N ILE A 9 8.38 -24.16 -27.29
CA ILE A 9 9.51 -23.31 -26.88
C ILE A 9 10.52 -23.17 -28.03
N ASP A 10 10.78 -24.25 -28.77
CA ASP A 10 11.79 -24.27 -29.84
C ASP A 10 11.36 -23.49 -31.09
N GLN A 11 10.05 -23.39 -31.32
CA GLN A 11 9.48 -22.63 -32.44
C GLN A 11 8.98 -21.24 -32.02
N ASN A 12 9.15 -20.86 -30.75
CA ASN A 12 8.70 -19.59 -30.21
C ASN A 12 7.17 -19.35 -30.41
N GLU A 13 6.37 -20.42 -30.43
CA GLU A 13 4.93 -20.36 -30.65
C GLU A 13 4.18 -20.25 -29.33
N PHE A 14 3.34 -19.22 -29.22
CA PHE A 14 2.46 -18.99 -28.08
C PHE A 14 1.09 -18.53 -28.56
N THR A 15 0.06 -18.83 -27.76
CA THR A 15 -1.29 -18.31 -27.94
C THR A 15 -1.68 -17.48 -26.73
N VAL A 16 -2.45 -16.43 -26.98
CA VAL A 16 -3.05 -15.60 -25.93
C VAL A 16 -4.50 -16.04 -25.79
N SER A 17 -5.00 -16.16 -24.57
CA SER A 17 -6.42 -16.49 -24.35
C SER A 17 -7.33 -15.46 -25.01
N GLU A 18 -8.37 -15.95 -25.70
CA GLU A 18 -9.42 -15.13 -26.31
C GLU A 18 -10.54 -14.76 -25.32
N ASP A 19 -10.55 -15.36 -24.12
CA ASP A 19 -11.50 -15.03 -23.06
C ASP A 19 -11.07 -13.73 -22.35
N GLU A 20 -11.84 -12.66 -22.56
CA GLU A 20 -11.63 -11.34 -21.96
C GLU A 20 -11.66 -11.36 -20.41
N PHE A 21 -12.23 -12.40 -19.80
CA PHE A 21 -12.29 -12.57 -18.35
C PHE A 21 -11.18 -13.47 -17.81
N GLU A 22 -10.43 -14.17 -18.66
CA GLU A 22 -9.35 -15.06 -18.25
C GLU A 22 -8.03 -14.29 -18.07
N SER A 23 -7.68 -14.02 -16.82
CA SER A 23 -6.45 -13.31 -16.48
C SER A 23 -5.66 -13.99 -15.36
N ILE A 24 -4.33 -13.89 -15.47
CA ILE A 24 -3.40 -14.34 -14.43
C ILE A 24 -3.38 -13.27 -13.32
N PRO A 25 -3.78 -13.62 -12.07
CA PRO A 25 -3.64 -12.73 -10.94
C PRO A 25 -2.17 -12.64 -10.52
N LEU A 26 -1.70 -11.42 -10.25
CA LEU A 26 -0.40 -11.22 -9.64
C LEU A 26 -0.47 -11.57 -8.14
N ASP A 27 0.59 -12.20 -7.63
CA ASP A 27 0.76 -12.36 -6.19
C ASP A 27 1.07 -11.00 -5.55
N THR A 28 0.18 -10.57 -4.66
CA THR A 28 0.29 -9.29 -3.94
C THR A 28 0.74 -9.48 -2.48
N SER A 29 1.11 -10.69 -2.07
CA SER A 29 1.44 -11.04 -0.68
C SER A 29 2.59 -10.21 -0.07
N ARG A 30 3.52 -9.74 -0.89
CA ARG A 30 4.70 -8.96 -0.47
C ARG A 30 4.71 -7.52 -0.97
N VAL A 31 3.55 -6.99 -1.37
CA VAL A 31 3.45 -5.58 -1.76
C VAL A 31 3.54 -4.72 -0.50
N PRO A 32 4.50 -3.77 -0.41
CA PRO A 32 4.65 -2.94 0.77
C PRO A 32 3.52 -1.92 0.89
N LEU A 33 3.03 -1.74 2.11
CA LEU A 33 2.12 -0.68 2.52
C LEU A 33 2.92 0.52 2.99
N VAL A 34 2.77 1.64 2.30
CA VAL A 34 3.45 2.89 2.64
C VAL A 34 2.55 3.75 3.50
N THR A 35 3.06 4.19 4.64
CA THR A 35 2.36 5.04 5.61
C THR A 35 3.20 6.28 5.95
N SER A 36 2.55 7.39 6.23
CA SER A 36 3.18 8.66 6.61
C SER A 36 2.93 8.98 8.08
N TYR A 37 3.99 9.33 8.80
CA TYR A 37 3.96 9.74 10.20
C TYR A 37 4.48 11.17 10.32
N THR A 38 3.57 12.10 10.57
CA THR A 38 3.87 13.53 10.70
C THR A 38 3.99 13.90 12.17
N LYS A 39 5.12 14.50 12.56
CA LYS A 39 5.37 14.92 13.94
C LYS A 39 4.74 16.29 14.20
N ILE A 40 3.77 16.35 15.09
CA ILE A 40 3.09 17.57 15.52
C ILE A 40 3.26 17.69 17.03
N GLY A 41 3.99 18.72 17.46
CA GLY A 41 4.44 18.85 18.84
C GLY A 41 5.24 17.61 19.30
N SER A 42 4.72 16.92 20.32
CA SER A 42 5.35 15.71 20.91
C SER A 42 4.82 14.38 20.36
N LYS A 43 3.88 14.39 19.41
CA LYS A 43 3.20 13.18 18.91
C LYS A 43 3.41 12.97 17.42
N PHE A 44 3.25 11.73 16.98
CA PHE A 44 3.13 11.38 15.56
C PHE A 44 1.67 11.17 15.20
N VAL A 45 1.26 11.75 14.08
CA VAL A 45 -0.06 11.63 13.48
C VAL A 45 0.08 10.89 12.15
N VAL A 46 -0.84 9.97 11.88
CA VAL A 46 -0.93 9.23 10.62
C VAL A 46 -1.97 9.92 9.75
N ASP A 47 -1.71 10.02 8.45
CA ASP A 47 -2.63 10.65 7.48
C ASP A 47 -2.95 12.10 7.84
N ALA A 48 -1.90 12.87 8.15
CA ALA A 48 -2.06 14.26 8.55
C ALA A 48 -2.70 15.10 7.43
N THR A 49 -3.66 15.94 7.80
CA THR A 49 -4.27 16.87 6.85
C THR A 49 -3.26 17.92 6.39
N TRP A 50 -3.59 18.64 5.30
CA TRP A 50 -2.75 19.73 4.82
C TRP A 50 -2.42 20.76 5.92
N GLU A 51 -3.42 21.16 6.70
CA GLU A 51 -3.27 22.11 7.81
C GLU A 51 -2.35 21.56 8.91
N GLU A 52 -2.48 20.27 9.22
CA GLU A 52 -1.66 19.57 10.20
C GLU A 52 -0.19 19.44 9.75
N GLU A 53 0.03 19.20 8.45
CA GLU A 53 1.37 19.17 7.88
C GLU A 53 2.08 20.53 7.95
N GLN A 54 1.34 21.64 7.81
CA GLN A 54 1.90 22.99 7.92
C GLN A 54 2.34 23.34 9.34
N ALA A 55 1.68 22.77 10.35
CA ALA A 55 2.06 22.92 11.76
C ALA A 55 3.10 21.87 12.23
N SER A 56 3.60 21.03 11.33
CA SER A 56 4.45 19.90 11.67
C SER A 56 5.94 20.24 11.75
N VAL A 57 6.67 19.45 12.54
CA VAL A 57 8.13 19.52 12.66
C VAL A 57 8.83 18.66 11.61
N GLY A 58 8.11 17.73 10.98
CA GLY A 58 8.63 16.87 9.93
C GLY A 58 7.84 15.58 9.77
N THR A 59 8.03 14.92 8.64
CA THR A 59 7.28 13.71 8.26
C THR A 59 8.24 12.58 7.91
N ILE A 60 7.90 11.37 8.37
CA ILE A 60 8.61 10.13 8.08
C ILE A 60 7.66 9.21 7.32
N SER A 61 8.12 8.73 6.16
CA SER A 61 7.47 7.66 5.40
C SER A 61 8.02 6.31 5.84
N VAL A 62 7.14 5.34 6.10
CA VAL A 62 7.47 3.97 6.48
C VAL A 62 6.85 3.02 5.47
N ALA A 63 7.63 2.08 4.94
CA ALA A 63 7.13 1.00 4.11
C ALA A 63 7.14 -0.30 4.90
N PHE A 64 5.96 -0.91 5.03
CA PHE A 64 5.72 -2.13 5.79
C PHE A 64 5.35 -3.28 4.84
N VAL A 65 6.03 -4.41 4.97
CA VAL A 65 5.72 -5.66 4.29
C VAL A 65 5.20 -6.64 5.34
N PRO A 66 3.98 -7.17 5.17
CA PRO A 66 3.44 -8.19 6.07
C PRO A 66 4.33 -9.45 6.09
N PRO A 67 4.43 -10.17 7.23
CA PRO A 67 3.63 -10.00 8.44
C PRO A 67 4.17 -8.99 9.46
N ASP A 68 5.46 -8.63 9.43
CA ASP A 68 6.07 -7.81 10.49
C ASP A 68 7.31 -7.01 10.07
N GLN A 69 7.56 -6.86 8.77
CA GLN A 69 8.81 -6.30 8.28
C GLN A 69 8.67 -4.83 7.86
N ILE A 70 9.36 -3.91 8.53
CA ILE A 70 9.60 -2.56 8.00
C ILE A 70 10.83 -2.60 7.09
N ILE A 71 10.64 -2.34 5.80
CA ILE A 71 11.73 -2.39 4.78
C ILE A 71 12.37 -1.01 4.52
N LEU A 72 11.65 0.07 4.84
CA LEU A 72 12.11 1.42 4.61
C LEU A 72 11.53 2.36 5.66
N MET A 73 12.38 3.27 6.15
CA MET A 73 11.95 4.42 6.92
C MET A 73 12.73 5.64 6.45
N LYS A 74 12.02 6.63 5.87
CA LYS A 74 12.62 7.78 5.21
C LYS A 74 11.98 9.07 5.70
N LYS A 75 12.79 10.02 6.16
CA LYS A 75 12.35 11.39 6.39
C LYS A 75 12.14 12.11 5.06
N ILE A 76 10.96 12.68 4.85
CA ILE A 76 10.56 13.28 3.56
C ILE A 76 10.34 14.80 3.62
N ARG A 77 10.13 15.39 4.81
CA ARG A 77 9.98 16.84 4.99
C ARG A 77 11.08 17.44 5.86
N HIS A 78 11.24 18.75 5.75
CA HIS A 78 12.18 19.56 6.54
C HIS A 78 11.86 19.53 8.04
N GLY A 79 12.84 19.93 8.85
CA GLY A 79 12.76 20.01 10.32
C GLY A 79 13.46 18.87 11.04
N SER A 80 13.60 18.93 12.37
CA SER A 80 14.43 18.00 13.14
C SER A 80 13.57 17.04 13.96
N ILE A 81 13.88 15.74 13.90
CA ILE A 81 13.19 14.72 14.68
C ILE A 81 14.23 14.04 15.58
N SER A 82 14.04 14.14 16.89
CA SER A 82 14.89 13.46 17.88
C SER A 82 14.91 11.95 17.63
N THR A 83 16.11 11.36 17.69
CA THR A 83 16.34 9.91 17.58
C THR A 83 15.64 9.13 18.68
N GLU A 84 15.42 9.73 19.85
CA GLU A 84 14.70 9.10 20.98
C GLU A 84 13.24 8.75 20.64
N SER A 85 12.65 9.43 19.64
CA SER A 85 11.28 9.18 19.20
C SER A 85 11.14 7.96 18.28
N PHE A 86 12.25 7.44 17.74
CA PHE A 86 12.26 6.39 16.71
C PHE A 86 11.84 5.01 17.22
N PRO A 87 12.29 4.52 18.39
CA PRO A 87 11.85 3.22 18.90
C PRO A 87 10.33 3.13 19.06
N LEU A 88 9.71 4.16 19.63
CA LEU A 88 8.27 4.24 19.80
C LEU A 88 7.54 4.34 18.45
N LEU A 89 8.09 5.10 17.50
CA LEU A 89 7.55 5.20 16.15
C LEU A 89 7.60 3.84 15.44
N PHE A 90 8.71 3.12 15.54
CA PHE A 90 8.90 1.81 14.93
C PHE A 90 7.89 0.78 15.45
N GLU A 91 7.71 0.70 16.77
CA GLU A 91 6.73 -0.18 17.40
C GLU A 91 5.30 0.13 16.92
N ARG A 92 4.93 1.42 16.92
CA ARG A 92 3.60 1.86 16.47
C ARG A 92 3.39 1.61 14.98
N ALA A 93 4.40 1.85 14.15
CA ALA A 93 4.32 1.64 12.72
C ALA A 93 4.16 0.15 12.37
N THR A 94 4.85 -0.73 13.10
CA THR A 94 4.71 -2.19 12.94
C THR A 94 3.29 -2.64 13.29
N LYS A 95 2.77 -2.21 14.45
CA LYS A 95 1.39 -2.55 14.89
C LYS A 95 0.34 -2.03 13.92
N PHE A 96 0.47 -0.78 13.49
CA PHE A 96 -0.46 -0.15 12.55
C PHE A 96 -0.39 -0.80 11.17
N GLY A 97 0.82 -1.09 10.67
CA GLY A 97 1.03 -1.76 9.38
C GLY A 97 0.38 -3.14 9.33
N LEU A 98 0.53 -3.94 10.38
CA LEU A 98 -0.11 -5.25 10.50
C LEU A 98 -1.65 -5.14 10.50
N GLU A 99 -2.20 -4.20 11.28
CA GLU A 99 -3.65 -3.97 11.31
C GLU A 99 -4.19 -3.51 9.95
N LEU A 100 -3.48 -2.58 9.30
CA LEU A 100 -3.84 -2.05 7.99
C LEU A 100 -3.80 -3.15 6.92
N SER A 101 -2.77 -3.99 6.91
CA SER A 101 -2.67 -5.13 5.99
C SER A 101 -3.85 -6.07 6.14
N ARG A 102 -4.19 -6.45 7.37
CA ARG A 102 -5.33 -7.35 7.63
C ARG A 102 -6.63 -6.77 7.07
N LYS A 103 -6.91 -5.48 7.36
CA LYS A 103 -8.11 -4.80 6.86
C LYS A 103 -8.12 -4.69 5.33
N PHE A 104 -6.96 -4.43 4.73
CA PHE A 104 -6.83 -4.33 3.28
C PHE A 104 -7.09 -5.67 2.59
N ASP A 105 -6.53 -6.76 3.11
CA ASP A 105 -6.75 -8.12 2.60
C ASP A 105 -8.19 -8.59 2.77
N GLU A 106 -8.85 -8.23 3.87
CA GLU A 106 -10.29 -8.46 4.07
C GLU A 106 -11.12 -7.74 3.00
N LYS A 107 -10.80 -6.47 2.71
CA LYS A 107 -11.50 -5.69 1.69
C LYS A 107 -11.23 -6.20 0.27
N ILE A 108 -10.00 -6.58 -0.07
CA ILE A 108 -9.68 -7.21 -1.35
C ILE A 108 -10.48 -8.50 -1.54
N ARG A 109 -10.56 -9.35 -0.51
CA ARG A 109 -11.36 -10.58 -0.57
C ARG A 109 -12.85 -10.29 -0.76
N GLN A 110 -13.39 -9.29 -0.05
CA GLN A 110 -14.78 -8.85 -0.23
C GLN A 110 -15.05 -8.39 -1.67
N CYS A 111 -14.16 -7.60 -2.26
CA CYS A 111 -14.29 -7.10 -3.63
C CYS A 111 -14.22 -8.22 -4.68
N LYS A 112 -13.44 -9.29 -4.46
CA LYS A 112 -13.36 -10.44 -5.38
C LYS A 112 -14.65 -11.26 -5.44
N THR A 113 -15.42 -11.32 -4.34
CA THR A 113 -16.66 -12.10 -4.25
C THR A 113 -17.84 -11.38 -4.92
N LEU A 114 -17.82 -10.05 -5.00
CA LEU A 114 -18.86 -9.25 -5.64
C LEU A 114 -18.67 -9.29 -7.18
N LYS A 115 -19.25 -10.29 -7.84
CA LYS A 115 -19.13 -10.49 -9.30
C LYS A 115 -19.92 -9.47 -10.16
N THR A 116 -20.80 -8.67 -9.58
CA THR A 116 -21.66 -7.74 -10.33
C THR A 116 -22.14 -6.59 -9.43
N GLY A 117 -21.96 -5.35 -9.88
CA GLY A 117 -22.73 -4.18 -9.41
C GLY A 117 -22.19 -3.46 -8.17
N GLY A 118 -21.44 -2.38 -8.38
CA GLY A 118 -21.05 -1.45 -7.32
C GLY A 118 -19.89 -0.51 -7.65
N ARG A 119 -19.56 -0.28 -8.92
CA ARG A 119 -18.64 0.79 -9.30
C ARG A 119 -19.37 2.13 -9.16
N ILE A 120 -19.31 2.74 -7.98
CA ILE A 120 -19.72 4.13 -7.79
C ILE A 120 -18.50 4.98 -8.14
N THR A 121 -18.50 5.58 -9.33
CA THR A 121 -17.46 6.52 -9.78
C THR A 121 -18.07 7.91 -9.79
N PHE A 122 -17.54 8.83 -9.01
CA PHE A 122 -17.86 10.25 -9.13
C PHE A 122 -16.80 10.90 -10.02
N SER A 123 -17.16 11.15 -11.28
CA SER A 123 -16.40 12.03 -12.17
C SER A 123 -16.80 13.46 -11.85
N ILE A 124 -15.85 14.29 -11.43
CA ILE A 124 -16.06 15.74 -11.39
C ILE A 124 -15.88 16.22 -12.83
N ASN A 125 -16.98 16.51 -13.52
CA ASN A 125 -16.93 17.18 -14.81
C ASN A 125 -16.45 18.61 -14.56
N ASN A 126 -15.21 18.91 -14.94
CA ASN A 126 -14.73 20.27 -15.15
C ASN A 126 -14.86 20.62 -16.63
#